data_AF-A0A967CHX6-F1
#
_entry.id   AF-A0A967CHX6-F1
#
_cell.length_a   1.000
_cell.length_b   1.000
_cell.length_c   1.000
_cell.angle_alpha   90.00
_cell.angle_beta   90.00
_cell.angle_gamma   90.00
#
_symmetry.space_group_name_H-M   'P 1'
#
loop_
_entity.id
_entity.type
_entity.pdbx_description
1 polymer ?
#
loop_
_entity_poly.entity_id
_entity_poly.type
_entity_poly.pdbx_seq_one_letter_code
_entity_poly.pdbx_strand_id
1 'polypeptide(L)'
;QVRENGGYAFDSGRFVINPGSVGQPRDGDPRASYAVLGLPGSGSDAITVTHRRVAYDVAAIQSEMMRVRLPLEMATRLSYGE
;
A
#
# COMPACT_ATOMS: atom_id res chain seq x y z
N GLN A 1 -12.58 17.61 0.48
CA GLN A 1 -12.11 16.32 1.01
C GLN A 1 -13.22 15.75 1.87
N VAL A 2 -13.92 14.75 1.34
CA VAL A 2 -14.91 13.99 2.11
C VAL A 2 -14.33 12.59 2.33
N ARG A 3 -14.42 12.08 3.56
CA ARG A 3 -14.09 10.68 3.87
C ARG A 3 -15.34 9.85 3.62
N GLU A 4 -15.28 8.97 2.62
CA GLU A 4 -16.32 7.96 2.38
C GLU A 4 -15.68 6.58 2.37
N ASN A 5 -16.28 5.61 3.06
CA ASN A 5 -15.93 4.19 3.02
C ASN A 5 -14.43 3.86 3.20
N GLY A 6 -13.71 4.64 4.01
CA GLY A 6 -12.28 4.46 4.27
C GLY A 6 -11.34 5.00 3.17
N GLY A 7 -11.88 5.70 2.18
CA GLY A 7 -11.14 6.42 1.14
C GLY A 7 -11.32 7.94 1.21
N TYR A 8 -10.75 8.62 0.22
CA TYR A 8 -10.82 10.08 0.03
C TYR A 8 -11.51 10.39 -1.30
N ALA A 9 -12.40 11.39 -1.30
CA ALA A 9 -12.96 12.00 -2.51
C ALA A 9 -12.47 13.44 -2.69
N PHE A 10 -12.09 13.77 -3.92
CA PHE A 10 -11.53 15.05 -4.33
C PHE A 10 -12.26 15.60 -5.56
N ASP A 11 -13.02 16.67 -5.38
CA ASP A 11 -13.81 17.29 -6.46
C ASP A 11 -13.02 18.34 -7.25
N SER A 12 -11.98 18.93 -6.63
CA SER A 12 -11.17 19.98 -7.25
C SER A 12 -9.81 20.13 -6.54
N GLY A 13 -8.84 20.70 -7.25
CA GLY A 13 -7.48 20.94 -6.74
C GLY A 13 -6.43 19.96 -7.25
N ARG A 14 -5.21 20.11 -6.77
CA ARG A 14 -4.07 19.22 -7.09
C ARG A 14 -3.62 18.50 -5.83
N PHE A 15 -3.46 17.19 -5.93
CA PHE A 15 -3.06 16.35 -4.81
C PHE A 15 -1.90 15.45 -5.22
N VAL A 16 -1.02 15.17 -4.26
CA VAL A 16 0.02 14.16 -4.39
C VAL A 16 -0.39 12.98 -3.53
N ILE A 17 -0.36 11.79 -4.12
CA ILE A 17 -0.85 10.56 -3.47
C ILE A 17 0.25 9.52 -3.52
N ASN A 18 0.60 9.00 -2.34
CA ASN A 18 1.49 7.86 -2.21
C ASN A 18 0.64 6.61 -1.86
N PRO A 19 0.68 5.53 -2.67
CA PRO A 19 -0.08 4.30 -2.39
C PRO A 19 0.57 3.41 -1.31
N GLY A 20 1.77 3.76 -0.86
CA GLY A 20 2.64 2.91 -0.04
C GLY A 20 3.50 1.98 -0.89
N SER A 21 4.00 0.91 -0.28
CA SER A 21 4.85 -0.09 -0.93
C SER A 21 4.20 -1.47 -0.89
N VAL A 22 4.26 -2.20 -2.01
CA VAL A 22 3.74 -3.57 -2.09
C VAL A 22 4.71 -4.57 -1.46
N GLY A 23 6.01 -4.46 -1.75
CA GLY A 23 7.00 -5.47 -1.38
C GLY A 23 7.77 -5.22 -0.08
N GLN A 24 7.89 -3.95 0.34
CA GLN A 24 8.57 -3.59 1.60
C GLN A 24 7.95 -2.30 2.15
N PRO A 25 6.78 -2.38 2.82
CA PRO A 25 6.22 -1.27 3.59
C PRO A 25 7.22 -0.78 4.65
N ARG A 26 7.19 0.52 4.97
CA ARG A 26 8.11 1.18 5.93
C ARG A 26 7.38 2.04 6.96
N ASP A 27 6.14 1.67 7.25
CA ASP A 27 5.22 2.45 8.08
C ASP A 27 4.68 1.69 9.28
N GLY A 28 5.32 0.58 9.66
CA GLY A 28 4.96 -0.22 10.83
C GLY A 28 3.80 -1.21 10.61
N ASP A 29 3.22 -1.28 9.41
CA ASP A 29 2.26 -2.31 9.00
C ASP A 29 2.90 -3.24 7.95
N PRO A 30 3.17 -4.51 8.28
CA PRO A 30 3.87 -5.43 7.38
C PRO A 30 3.06 -5.81 6.14
N ARG A 31 1.75 -5.52 6.10
CA ARG A 31 0.89 -5.86 4.95
C ARG A 31 1.24 -5.01 3.74
N ALA A 32 1.21 -5.64 2.57
CA ALA A 32 1.41 -4.97 1.28
C ALA A 32 0.41 -3.80 1.13
N SER A 33 0.89 -2.65 0.66
CA SER A 33 0.09 -1.44 0.48
C SER A 33 -0.05 -1.07 -0.99
N TYR A 34 -1.27 -0.70 -1.38
CA TYR A 34 -1.55 -0.05 -2.65
C TYR A 34 -2.77 0.88 -2.52
N ALA A 35 -3.08 1.63 -3.58
CA ALA A 35 -4.30 2.43 -3.65
C ALA A 35 -5.07 2.13 -4.94
N VAL A 36 -6.40 2.17 -4.84
CA VAL A 36 -7.31 2.15 -5.98
C VAL A 36 -7.72 3.58 -6.28
N LEU A 37 -7.49 4.02 -7.52
CA LEU A 37 -7.87 5.32 -8.04
C LEU A 37 -9.15 5.20 -8.86
N GLY A 38 -10.23 5.81 -8.40
CA GLY A 38 -11.43 6.04 -9.19
C GLY A 38 -11.31 7.39 -9.91
N LEU A 39 -11.42 7.36 -11.23
CA LEU A 39 -11.39 8.56 -12.06
C LEU A 39 -12.82 9.07 -12.32
N PRO A 40 -13.00 10.38 -12.57
CA PRO A 40 -14.29 10.95 -12.92
C PRO A 40 -14.89 10.26 -14.15
N GLY A 41 -16.21 10.12 -14.17
CA GLY A 41 -16.97 9.50 -15.25
C GLY A 41 -18.47 9.80 -15.12
N SER A 42 -19.33 9.16 -15.92
CA SER A 42 -20.77 9.50 -15.99
C SER A 42 -21.59 9.36 -14.68
N GLY A 43 -20.99 8.87 -13.59
CA GLY A 43 -21.66 8.72 -12.29
C GLY A 43 -21.06 9.57 -11.15
N SER A 44 -19.93 10.25 -11.35
CA SER A 44 -19.31 11.13 -10.35
C SER A 44 -18.22 11.99 -10.99
N ASP A 45 -18.20 13.28 -10.65
CA ASP A 45 -17.17 14.23 -11.08
C ASP A 45 -15.92 14.20 -10.18
N ALA A 46 -15.97 13.45 -9.08
CA ALA A 46 -14.90 13.38 -8.09
C ALA A 46 -13.85 12.31 -8.42
N ILE A 47 -12.57 12.61 -8.16
CA ILE A 47 -11.53 11.58 -8.06
C ILE A 47 -11.66 10.91 -6.69
N THR A 48 -11.68 9.58 -6.66
CA THR A 48 -11.69 8.81 -5.41
C THR A 48 -10.42 8.01 -5.24
N VAL A 49 -9.91 7.92 -4.01
CA VAL A 49 -8.69 7.18 -3.67
C VAL A 49 -8.95 6.32 -2.46
N THR A 50 -8.76 5.01 -2.60
CA THR A 50 -8.93 4.05 -1.50
C THR A 50 -7.64 3.29 -1.28
N HIS A 51 -6.99 3.51 -0.14
CA HIS A 51 -5.84 2.72 0.29
C HIS A 51 -6.28 1.32 0.72
N ARG A 52 -5.49 0.31 0.37
CA ARG A 52 -5.73 -1.09 0.68
C ARG A 52 -4.49 -1.72 1.30
N ARG A 53 -4.73 -2.62 2.25
CA ARG A 53 -3.71 -3.47 2.86
C ARG A 53 -4.06 -4.93 2.64
N VAL A 54 -3.09 -5.71 2.20
CA VAL A 54 -3.27 -7.14 1.91
C VAL A 54 -2.20 -7.93 2.64
N ALA A 55 -2.65 -8.89 3.46
CA ALA A 55 -1.74 -9.83 4.09
C ALA A 55 -1.16 -10.78 3.03
N TYR A 56 0.12 -11.11 3.19
CA TYR A 56 0.83 -12.07 2.37
C TYR A 56 1.72 -12.93 3.28
N ASP A 57 2.24 -14.03 2.73
CA ASP A 57 3.09 -14.94 3.47
C ASP A 57 4.52 -14.37 3.62
N VAL A 58 4.72 -13.57 4.67
CA VAL A 58 6.03 -12.99 5.01
C VAL A 58 7.07 -14.08 5.24
N ALA A 59 6.69 -15.18 5.91
CA ALA A 59 7.61 -16.25 6.25
C ALA A 59 8.13 -16.99 5.01
N ALA A 60 7.27 -17.22 4.02
CA ALA A 60 7.67 -17.78 2.73
C ALA A 60 8.68 -16.89 2.00
N ILE A 61 8.44 -15.57 1.97
CA ILE A 61 9.37 -14.62 1.33
C ILE A 61 10.70 -14.55 2.09
N GLN A 62 10.69 -14.49 3.41
CA GLN A 62 11.91 -14.52 4.23
C GLN A 62 12.72 -15.78 3.98
N SER A 63 12.06 -16.94 3.88
CA SER A 63 12.71 -18.22 3.57
C SER A 63 13.40 -18.19 2.21
N GLU A 64 12.72 -17.63 1.20
CA GLU A 64 13.29 -17.48 -0.14
C GLU A 64 14.47 -16.50 -0.17
N MET A 65 14.37 -15.38 0.55
CA MET A 65 15.47 -14.41 0.68
C MET A 65 16.71 -15.03 1.34
N MET A 66 16.52 -15.83 2.39
CA MET A 66 17.61 -16.57 3.03
C MET A 66 18.23 -17.61 2.07
N ARG A 67 17.40 -18.32 1.30
CA ARG A 67 17.84 -19.30 0.29
C ARG A 67 18.78 -18.67 -0.74
N VAL A 68 18.48 -17.44 -1.18
CA VAL A 68 19.33 -16.69 -2.13
C VAL A 68 20.42 -15.84 -1.46
N ARG A 69 20.62 -15.98 -0.14
CA ARG A 69 21.66 -15.29 0.64
C ARG A 69 21.56 -13.75 0.60
N LEU A 70 20.34 -13.21 0.59
CA LEU A 70 20.15 -11.78 0.82
C LEU A 70 20.47 -11.40 2.28
N PRO A 71 20.84 -10.14 2.56
CA PRO A 71 21.11 -9.66 3.91
C PRO A 71 19.91 -9.92 4.84
N LEU A 72 20.18 -10.44 6.04
CA LEU A 72 19.16 -10.83 7.00
C LEU A 72 18.28 -9.65 7.41
N GLU A 73 18.86 -8.45 7.48
CA GLU A 73 18.15 -7.23 7.83
C GLU A 73 17.00 -6.93 6.86
N MET A 74 17.17 -7.23 5.56
CA MET A 74 16.11 -7.02 4.57
C MET A 74 14.93 -7.96 4.79
N ALA A 75 15.21 -9.21 5.18
CA ALA A 75 14.18 -10.21 5.44
C ALA A 75 13.43 -9.89 6.75
N THR A 76 14.16 -9.59 7.83
CA THR A 76 13.59 -9.29 9.16
C THR A 76 12.63 -8.10 9.10
N ARG A 77 12.98 -7.06 8.34
CA ARG A 77 12.17 -5.86 8.17
C ARG A 77 10.76 -6.12 7.64
N LEU A 78 10.56 -7.18 6.83
CA LEU A 78 9.23 -7.52 6.31
C LEU A 78 8.22 -7.86 7.41
N SER A 79 8.67 -8.39 8.55
CA SER A 79 7.80 -8.74 9.68
C SER A 79 7.26 -7.52 10.41
N TYR A 80 7.96 -6.39 10.34
CA TYR A 80 7.64 -5.18 11.11
C TYR A 80 7.17 -4.03 10.21
N GLY A 81 7.36 -4.12 8.90
CA GLY A 81 7.07 -3.03 7.97
C GLY A 81 8.09 -1.89 8.13
N GLU A 82 9.39 -2.22 8.04
CA GLU A 82 10.54 -1.30 8.22
C GLU A 82 11.49 -1.19 7.00
#